data_AF-A0A5P8P1W8-F1
#
_entry.id   AF-A0A5P8P1W8-F1
#
_cell.length_a   1.000
_cell.length_b   1.000
_cell.length_c   1.000
_cell.angle_alpha   90.00
_cell.angle_beta   90.00
_cell.angle_gamma   90.00
#
_symmetry.space_group_name_H-M   'P 1'
#
loop_
_entity.id
_entity.type
_entity.pdbx_description
1 polymer ?
#
loop_
_entity_poly.entity_id
_entity_poly.type
_entity_poly.pdbx_seq_one_letter_code
_entity_poly.pdbx_strand_id
1 'polypeptide(L)'
;MASKKAIENANRLRYIRALERFHKSIVSYFSNTPNLSKESYIKKIDNALKLLNRVEEVDIYKGELQDLQKLVKKMITYKESEEDIENIKDEILHSSNLLDKSKNARRYKKDKHQKSKFSDWE
;
A
#
# COMPACT_ATOMS: atom_id res chain seq x y z
N MET A 1 -19.67 24.11 -9.46
CA MET A 1 -18.26 23.65 -9.48
C MET A 1 -17.89 23.10 -8.11
N ALA A 2 -17.17 21.99 -8.04
CA ALA A 2 -16.62 21.49 -6.77
C ALA A 2 -15.55 22.46 -6.24
N SER A 3 -15.40 22.57 -4.91
CA SER A 3 -14.34 23.40 -4.33
C SER A 3 -12.95 22.82 -4.62
N LYS A 4 -11.92 23.67 -4.67
CA LYS A 4 -10.51 23.22 -4.85
C LYS A 4 -10.13 22.12 -3.86
N LYS A 5 -10.52 22.28 -2.60
CA LYS A 5 -10.33 21.29 -1.52
C LYS A 5 -11.03 19.96 -1.79
N ALA A 6 -12.23 19.98 -2.38
CA ALA A 6 -12.93 18.75 -2.73
C ALA A 6 -12.24 17.99 -3.86
N ILE A 7 -11.69 18.72 -4.84
CA ILE A 7 -10.91 18.15 -5.96
C ILE A 7 -9.61 17.51 -5.44
N GLU A 8 -8.86 18.23 -4.59
CA GLU A 8 -7.62 17.73 -3.99
C GLU A 8 -7.86 16.47 -3.15
N ASN A 9 -8.89 16.46 -2.31
CA ASN A 9 -9.27 15.28 -1.53
C ASN A 9 -9.65 14.10 -2.42
N ALA A 10 -10.36 14.35 -3.53
CA ALA A 10 -10.73 13.32 -4.49
C ALA A 10 -9.49 12.72 -5.19
N ASN A 11 -8.55 13.57 -5.62
CA ASN A 11 -7.29 13.12 -6.22
C ASN A 11 -6.46 12.30 -5.23
N ARG A 12 -6.32 12.78 -3.99
CA ARG A 12 -5.63 12.05 -2.91
C ARG A 12 -6.25 10.68 -2.66
N LEU A 13 -7.58 10.59 -2.61
CA LEU A 13 -8.28 9.32 -2.43
C LEU A 13 -8.06 8.37 -3.61
N ARG A 14 -8.06 8.87 -4.84
CA ARG A 14 -7.75 8.08 -6.05
C ARG A 14 -6.33 7.54 -6.00
N TYR A 15 -5.36 8.37 -5.61
CA TYR A 15 -3.96 7.96 -5.50
C TYR A 15 -3.76 6.87 -4.44
N ILE A 16 -4.33 7.05 -3.24
CA ILE A 16 -4.31 6.02 -2.18
C ILE A 16 -4.87 4.69 -2.68
N ARG A 17 -6.02 4.71 -3.36
CA ARG A 17 -6.62 3.48 -3.92
C ARG A 17 -5.75 2.82 -4.98
N ALA A 18 -5.06 3.62 -5.80
CA ALA A 18 -4.11 3.10 -6.79
C ALA A 18 -2.92 2.41 -6.12
N LEU A 19 -2.36 3.02 -5.05
CA LEU A 19 -1.30 2.41 -4.24
C LEU A 19 -1.75 1.08 -3.60
N GLU A 20 -2.94 1.06 -2.99
CA GLU A 20 -3.48 -0.17 -2.38
C GLU A 20 -3.68 -1.28 -3.41
N ARG A 21 -4.19 -0.94 -4.61
CA ARG A 21 -4.39 -1.91 -5.69
C ARG A 21 -3.06 -2.42 -6.23
N PHE A 22 -2.06 -1.55 -6.36
CA PHE A 22 -0.70 -1.93 -6.74
C PHE A 22 -0.13 -2.92 -5.72
N HIS A 23 -0.08 -2.53 -4.45
CA HIS A 23 0.43 -3.34 -3.34
C HIS A 23 -0.20 -4.74 -3.30
N LYS A 24 -1.53 -4.82 -3.29
CA LYS A 24 -2.25 -6.10 -3.27
C LYS A 24 -1.93 -6.97 -4.47
N SER A 25 -1.79 -6.37 -5.66
CA SER A 25 -1.45 -7.08 -6.89
C SER A 25 -0.06 -7.72 -6.83
N ILE A 26 0.92 -7.04 -6.22
CA ILE A 26 2.29 -7.55 -6.05
C ILE A 26 2.36 -8.63 -4.97
N VAL A 27 1.76 -8.41 -3.81
CA VAL A 27 1.70 -9.42 -2.73
C VAL A 27 1.01 -10.69 -3.21
N SER A 28 -0.11 -10.56 -3.91
CA SER A 28 -0.82 -11.68 -4.53
C SER A 28 0.06 -12.41 -5.55
N TYR A 29 0.88 -11.71 -6.32
CA TYR A 29 1.78 -12.34 -7.27
C TYR A 29 2.84 -13.19 -6.54
N PHE A 30 3.51 -12.65 -5.52
CA PHE A 30 4.51 -13.39 -4.75
C PHE A 30 3.94 -14.59 -3.99
N SER A 31 2.71 -14.47 -3.48
CA SER A 31 2.09 -15.54 -2.68
C SER A 31 1.60 -16.72 -3.53
N ASN A 32 1.28 -16.48 -4.81
CA ASN A 32 0.62 -17.47 -5.67
C ASN A 32 1.45 -17.93 -6.86
N THR A 33 2.65 -17.37 -7.07
CA THR A 33 3.52 -17.76 -8.19
C THR A 33 4.59 -18.72 -7.69
N PRO A 34 4.57 -20.01 -8.11
CA PRO A 34 5.51 -21.01 -7.61
C PRO A 34 6.93 -20.82 -8.13
N ASN A 35 7.08 -20.45 -9.41
CA ASN A 35 8.39 -20.23 -10.04
C ASN A 35 8.58 -18.74 -10.28
N LEU A 36 9.21 -18.06 -9.34
CA LEU A 36 9.52 -16.65 -9.43
C LEU A 36 10.76 -16.42 -10.29
N SER A 37 10.75 -15.34 -11.06
CA SER A 37 11.93 -14.89 -11.79
C SER A 37 11.96 -13.38 -11.81
N LYS A 38 13.17 -12.81 -11.88
CA LYS A 38 13.34 -11.36 -11.97
C LYS A 38 12.64 -10.76 -13.18
N GLU A 39 12.69 -11.44 -14.33
CA GLU A 39 12.00 -11.01 -15.54
C GLU A 39 10.47 -10.99 -15.37
N SER A 40 9.89 -12.02 -14.75
CA SER A 40 8.44 -12.05 -14.50
C SER A 40 8.01 -11.01 -13.47
N TYR A 41 8.85 -10.71 -12.48
CA TYR A 41 8.65 -9.61 -11.55
C TYR A 41 8.68 -8.24 -12.24
N ILE A 42 9.66 -7.98 -13.09
CA ILE A 42 9.76 -6.73 -13.88
C ILE A 42 8.49 -6.54 -14.71
N LYS A 43 8.07 -7.56 -15.46
CA LYS A 43 6.81 -7.54 -16.24
C LYS A 43 5.59 -7.27 -15.36
N LYS A 44 5.56 -7.83 -14.15
CA LYS A 44 4.48 -7.62 -13.18
C LYS A 44 4.43 -6.16 -12.71
N ILE A 45 5.58 -5.58 -12.36
CA ILE A 45 5.71 -4.18 -11.93
C ILE A 45 5.28 -3.24 -13.05
N ASP A 46 5.76 -3.45 -14.29
CA ASP A 46 5.41 -2.60 -15.43
C ASP A 46 3.91 -2.60 -15.72
N ASN A 47 3.27 -3.76 -15.63
CA ASN A 47 1.82 -3.84 -15.81
C ASN A 47 1.04 -3.16 -14.68
N ALA A 48 1.53 -3.23 -13.43
CA ALA A 48 0.91 -2.53 -12.31
C ALA A 48 1.12 -1.00 -12.37
N LEU A 49 2.28 -0.55 -12.86
CA LEU A 49 2.60 0.87 -13.07
C LEU A 49 1.67 1.54 -14.08
N LYS A 50 1.23 0.83 -15.13
CA LYS A 50 0.26 1.37 -16.11
C LYS A 50 -1.00 1.95 -15.48
N LEU A 51 -1.44 1.38 -14.35
CA LEU A 51 -2.60 1.91 -13.62
C LEU A 51 -2.20 3.03 -12.66
N LEU A 52 -1.09 2.86 -11.93
CA LEU A 52 -0.62 3.85 -10.95
C LEU A 52 -0.36 5.19 -11.63
N ASN A 53 0.29 5.17 -12.80
CA ASN A 53 0.65 6.37 -13.57
C ASN A 53 -0.55 7.08 -14.22
N ARG A 54 -1.77 6.52 -14.15
CA ARG A 54 -3.00 7.22 -14.60
C ARG A 54 -3.52 8.19 -13.55
N VAL A 55 -2.96 8.15 -12.34
CA VAL A 55 -3.37 9.00 -11.23
C VAL A 55 -2.20 9.90 -10.86
N GLU A 56 -2.51 11.16 -10.58
CA GLU A 56 -1.54 12.12 -10.11
C GLU A 56 -0.95 11.67 -8.77
N GLU A 57 0.38 11.67 -8.66
CA GLU A 57 1.06 11.40 -7.40
C GLU A 57 0.79 12.54 -6.41
N VAL A 58 0.41 12.17 -5.19
CA VAL A 58 0.15 13.12 -4.11
C VAL A 58 0.97 12.69 -2.90
N ASP A 59 1.62 13.65 -2.26
CA ASP A 59 2.38 13.36 -1.05
C ASP A 59 1.48 12.94 0.11
N ILE A 60 1.90 11.86 0.79
CA ILE A 60 1.22 11.35 1.97
C ILE A 60 2.15 11.47 3.17
N TYR A 61 1.86 12.41 4.06
CA TYR A 61 2.75 12.74 5.19
C TYR A 61 2.41 12.04 6.51
N LYS A 62 1.41 11.15 6.57
CA LYS A 62 0.89 10.65 7.87
C LYS A 62 0.59 9.15 7.88
N GLY A 63 1.29 8.45 8.76
CA GLY A 63 0.98 7.10 9.25
C GLY A 63 1.03 6.02 8.17
N GLU A 64 0.21 4.97 8.34
CA GLU A 64 0.22 3.77 7.47
C GLU A 64 0.10 4.05 5.96
N LEU A 65 -0.51 5.17 5.56
CA LEU A 65 -0.63 5.53 4.15
C LEU A 65 0.71 6.02 3.57
N GLN A 66 1.55 6.67 4.40
CA GLN A 66 2.92 7.01 4.03
C GLN A 66 3.78 5.74 3.94
N ASP A 67 3.59 4.80 4.87
CA ASP A 67 4.30 3.51 4.86
C ASP A 67 3.92 2.69 3.62
N LEU A 68 2.64 2.70 3.23
CA LEU A 68 2.17 2.13 1.97
C LEU A 68 2.86 2.78 0.76
N GLN A 69 2.93 4.12 0.70
CA GLN A 69 3.60 4.83 -0.39
C GLN A 69 5.09 4.47 -0.47
N LYS A 70 5.79 4.43 0.67
CA LYS A 70 7.20 4.00 0.76
C LYS A 70 7.38 2.57 0.29
N LEU A 71 6.51 1.65 0.71
CA LEU A 71 6.57 0.26 0.31
C LEU A 71 6.36 0.10 -1.20
N VAL A 72 5.37 0.79 -1.79
CA VAL A 72 5.15 0.76 -3.24
C VAL A 72 6.36 1.31 -4.00
N LYS A 73 6.96 2.42 -3.55
CA LYS A 73 8.21 2.94 -4.13
C LYS A 73 9.35 1.92 -4.05
N LYS A 74 9.52 1.26 -2.88
CA LYS A 74 10.50 0.20 -2.68
C LYS A 74 10.30 -0.97 -3.67
N MET A 75 9.06 -1.42 -3.87
CA MET A 75 8.74 -2.44 -4.89
C MET A 75 9.19 -2.01 -6.29
N ILE A 76 8.90 -0.76 -6.68
CA ILE A 76 9.28 -0.23 -7.99
C ILE A 76 10.80 -0.18 -8.13
N THR A 77 11.53 0.29 -7.12
CA THR A 77 13.00 0.35 -7.14
C THR A 77 13.64 -1.02 -7.31
N TYR A 78 13.07 -2.08 -6.73
CA TYR A 78 13.62 -3.43 -6.91
C TYR A 78 13.64 -3.91 -8.37
N LYS A 79 12.78 -3.36 -9.23
CA LYS A 79 12.80 -3.64 -10.67
C LYS A 79 14.18 -3.38 -11.29
N GLU A 80 14.88 -2.36 -10.80
CA GLU A 80 16.17 -1.88 -11.32
C GLU A 80 17.36 -2.35 -10.47
N SER A 81 17.09 -2.96 -9.31
CA SER A 81 18.12 -3.47 -8.42
C SER A 81 18.77 -4.75 -8.95
N GLU A 82 19.96 -5.10 -8.46
CA GLU A 82 20.61 -6.39 -8.71
C GLU A 82 20.18 -7.50 -7.73
N GLU A 83 19.31 -7.19 -6.77
CA GLU A 83 18.86 -8.10 -5.71
C GLU A 83 18.21 -9.39 -6.25
N ASP A 84 18.39 -10.49 -5.51
CA ASP A 84 17.79 -11.78 -5.85
C ASP A 84 16.27 -11.76 -5.65
N ILE A 85 15.56 -12.54 -6.48
CA ILE A 85 14.10 -12.54 -6.47
C ILE A 85 13.50 -13.08 -5.17
N GLU A 86 14.15 -14.05 -4.51
CA GLU A 86 13.66 -14.56 -3.23
C GLU A 86 13.89 -13.54 -2.11
N ASN A 87 15.03 -12.84 -2.11
CA ASN A 87 15.28 -11.74 -1.17
C ASN A 87 14.25 -10.61 -1.36
N ILE A 88 13.99 -10.19 -2.60
CA ILE A 88 12.97 -9.18 -2.93
C ILE A 88 11.60 -9.60 -2.37
N LYS A 89 11.21 -10.85 -2.62
CA LYS A 89 9.95 -11.43 -2.15
C LYS A 89 9.85 -11.37 -0.63
N ASP A 90 10.86 -11.87 0.08
CA ASP A 90 10.87 -11.93 1.54
C ASP A 90 10.79 -10.54 2.16
N GLU A 91 11.57 -9.59 1.65
CA GLU A 91 11.54 -8.20 2.12
C GLU A 91 10.18 -7.53 1.87
N ILE A 92 9.57 -7.75 0.71
CA ILE A 92 8.26 -7.19 0.36
C ILE A 92 7.16 -7.80 1.24
N LEU A 93 7.14 -9.13 1.40
CA LEU A 93 6.14 -9.81 2.22
C LEU A 93 6.29 -9.43 3.71
N HIS A 94 7.52 -9.35 4.21
CA HIS A 94 7.78 -8.87 5.57
C HIS A 94 7.28 -7.44 5.77
N SER A 95 7.60 -6.53 4.85
CA SER A 95 7.16 -5.13 4.91
C SER A 95 5.63 -5.01 4.81
N SER A 96 5.00 -5.84 3.98
CA SER A 96 3.54 -5.93 3.87
C SER A 96 2.91 -6.37 5.20
N ASN A 97 3.48 -7.38 5.85
CA ASN A 97 2.99 -7.86 7.14
C ASN A 97 3.12 -6.78 8.24
N LEU A 98 4.20 -6.00 8.25
CA LEU A 98 4.35 -4.87 9.17
C LEU A 98 3.29 -3.79 8.92
N LEU A 99 3.00 -3.47 7.66
CA LEU A 99 1.95 -2.52 7.29
C LEU A 99 0.58 -2.98 7.80
N ASP A 100 0.25 -4.27 7.64
CA ASP A 100 -1.02 -4.81 8.10
C ASP A 100 -1.12 -4.87 9.64
N LYS A 101 -0.02 -5.18 10.34
CA LYS A 101 0.06 -5.06 11.80
C LYS A 101 -0.20 -3.62 12.26
N SER A 102 0.39 -2.63 11.60
CA SER A 102 0.19 -1.20 11.89
C SER A 102 -1.28 -0.78 11.73
N LYS A 103 -1.91 -1.19 10.62
CA LYS A 103 -3.35 -0.98 10.35
C LYS A 103 -4.23 -1.60 11.44
N ASN A 104 -3.94 -2.83 11.82
CA ASN A 104 -4.71 -3.56 12.82
C ASN A 104 -4.56 -2.96 14.22
N ALA A 105 -3.35 -2.57 14.62
CA ALA A 105 -3.11 -1.91 15.91
C ALA A 105 -3.88 -0.59 16.04
N ARG A 106 -3.99 0.19 14.96
CA ARG A 106 -4.79 1.43 14.94
C ARG A 106 -6.28 1.16 15.07
N ARG A 107 -6.81 0.16 14.35
CA ARG A 107 -8.23 -0.24 14.41
C ARG A 107 -8.60 -0.72 15.81
N TYR A 108 -7.81 -1.62 16.38
CA TYR A 108 -8.04 -2.17 17.72
C TYR A 108 -8.04 -1.09 18.82
N LYS A 109 -7.12 -0.10 18.74
CA LYS A 109 -7.13 1.05 19.65
C LYS A 109 -8.41 1.89 19.52
N LYS A 110 -8.89 2.12 18.29
CA LYS A 110 -10.12 2.90 18.06
C LYS A 110 -11.35 2.25 18.70
N ASP A 111 -11.49 0.94 18.57
CA ASP A 111 -12.66 0.20 19.08
C ASP A 111 -12.68 0.15 20.61
N LYS A 112 -11.52 0.06 21.27
CA LYS A 112 -11.42 0.09 22.74
C LYS A 112 -11.90 1.43 23.34
N HIS A 113 -11.71 2.54 22.62
CA HIS A 113 -12.13 3.87 23.10
C HIS A 113 -13.58 4.23 22.75
N GLN A 114 -14.25 3.51 21.84
CA GLN A 114 -15.66 3.76 21.52
C GLN A 114 -16.62 3.30 22.62
N LYS A 115 -16.27 2.27 23.41
CA LYS A 115 -17.14 1.73 24.47
C LYS A 115 -17.29 2.64 25.71
N SER A 116 -16.49 3.70 25.83
CA SER A 116 -16.54 4.61 26.99
C SER A 116 -17.64 5.68 26.92
N LYS A 117 -18.34 5.83 25.79
CA LYS A 117 -19.36 6.89 25.60
C LYS A 117 -20.79 6.52 25.98
N PHE A 118 -21.06 5.29 26.40
CA PHE A 118 -22.41 4.80 26.71
C PHE A 118 -22.52 4.18 28.11
N SER A 119 -21.55 4.43 29.01
CA SER A 119 -21.51 3.82 30.35
C SER A 119 -22.16 4.67 31.45
N ASP A 120 -22.76 5.82 31.12
CA ASP A 120 -23.28 6.78 32.13
C ASP A 120 -24.82 6.93 32.04
N TRP A 121 -25.55 5.84 31.82
CA TRP A 121 -27.01 5.78 32.01
C TRP A 121 -27.41 4.40 32.58
N GLU A 122 -27.18 4.22 33.87
CA GLU A 122 -27.97 3.33 34.73
C GLU A 122 -28.08 3.95 36.13
#